data_AF-A0A2E8SVA7-F1
#
_entry.id   AF-A0A2E8SVA7-F1
#
_cell.length_a   1.000
_cell.length_b   1.000
_cell.length_c   1.000
_cell.angle_alpha   90.00
_cell.angle_beta   90.00
_cell.angle_gamma   90.00
#
_symmetry.space_group_name_H-M   'P 1'
#
loop_
_entity.id
_entity.type
_entity.pdbx_description
1 polymer ?
#
loop_
_entity_poly.entity_id
_entity_poly.type
_entity_poly.pdbx_seq_one_letter_code
_entity_poly.pdbx_strand_id
1 'polypeptide(L)'
;MPTLIMMHGMTGTAEMMRPFAEKILPEGWTLLVPDARFDHPRRGKTWWRYEDEDPDVTRRLQLSRRELMDVDSSLSQLEKLIAEEAPMGPLVVGGFSQGGAMAQEMLQLPLADRIVGIVALGTRLVRPMELRLRLEELDKKRMFWMHGV
;
A
#
# COMPACT_ATOMS: atom_id res chain seq x y z
N MET A 1 -10.56 -13.61 -12.54
CA MET A 1 -10.60 -13.86 -11.08
C MET A 1 -10.14 -12.59 -10.38
N PRO A 2 -10.90 -12.06 -9.42
CA PRO A 2 -10.52 -10.87 -8.66
C PRO A 2 -9.43 -11.16 -7.62
N THR A 3 -8.66 -10.14 -7.26
CA THR A 3 -7.55 -10.26 -6.31
C THR A 3 -7.65 -9.22 -5.20
N LEU A 4 -7.48 -9.66 -3.96
CA LEU A 4 -7.27 -8.81 -2.79
C LEU A 4 -5.76 -8.75 -2.49
N ILE A 5 -5.21 -7.54 -2.40
CA ILE A 5 -3.83 -7.30 -1.98
C ILE A 5 -3.85 -6.55 -0.64
N MET A 6 -3.20 -7.09 0.38
CA MET A 6 -3.14 -6.49 1.72
C MET A 6 -1.71 -6.31 2.21
N MET A 7 -1.32 -5.06 2.48
CA MET A 7 0.05 -4.67 2.84
C MET A 7 0.17 -4.34 4.33
N HIS A 8 1.20 -4.88 4.97
CA HIS A 8 1.50 -4.63 6.38
C HIS A 8 2.00 -3.19 6.63
N GLY A 9 1.97 -2.74 7.89
CA GLY A 9 2.57 -1.47 8.31
C GLY A 9 4.06 -1.57 8.58
N MET A 10 4.69 -0.45 8.92
CA MET A 10 6.10 -0.43 9.35
C MET A 10 6.33 -1.41 10.51
N THR A 11 7.47 -2.12 10.49
CA THR A 11 7.83 -3.19 11.44
C THR A 11 7.01 -4.48 11.32
N GLY A 12 6.04 -4.54 10.41
CA GLY A 12 5.22 -5.71 10.13
C GLY A 12 5.87 -6.66 9.13
N THR A 13 5.18 -7.77 8.87
CA THR A 13 5.50 -8.73 7.80
C THR A 13 4.22 -9.23 7.13
N ALA A 14 4.36 -9.91 5.99
CA ALA A 14 3.27 -10.62 5.33
C ALA A 14 2.56 -11.59 6.28
N GLU A 15 3.32 -12.34 7.07
CA GLU A 15 2.78 -13.29 8.06
C GLU A 15 1.89 -12.60 9.10
N MET A 16 2.27 -11.42 9.57
CA MET A 16 1.45 -10.65 10.53
C MET A 16 0.16 -10.11 9.92
N MET A 17 0.16 -9.76 8.63
CA MET A 17 -1.02 -9.23 7.94
C MET A 17 -1.98 -10.33 7.48
N ARG A 18 -1.46 -11.51 7.15
CA ARG A 18 -2.21 -12.62 6.57
C ARG A 18 -3.47 -13.01 7.35
N PRO A 19 -3.45 -13.19 8.68
CA PRO A 19 -4.66 -13.56 9.43
C PRO A 19 -5.80 -12.55 9.32
N PHE A 20 -5.49 -11.26 9.18
CA PHE A 20 -6.51 -10.24 8.93
C PHE A 20 -7.01 -10.30 7.49
N ALA A 21 -6.09 -10.40 6.53
CA ALA A 21 -6.42 -10.43 5.11
C ALA A 21 -7.29 -11.64 4.74
N GLU A 22 -7.03 -12.82 5.31
CA GLU A 22 -7.81 -14.04 5.11
C GLU A 22 -9.24 -13.91 5.67
N LYS A 23 -9.42 -13.20 6.80
CA LYS A 23 -10.76 -12.98 7.39
C LYS A 23 -11.68 -12.11 6.53
N ILE A 24 -11.10 -11.22 5.72
CA ILE A 24 -11.85 -10.30 4.87
C ILE A 24 -11.83 -10.72 3.39
N LEU A 25 -11.15 -11.83 3.06
CA LEU A 25 -11.04 -12.33 1.70
C LEU A 25 -12.41 -12.87 1.26
N PRO A 26 -13.03 -12.32 0.21
CA PRO A 26 -14.26 -12.89 -0.31
C PRO A 26 -14.00 -14.26 -0.95
N GLU A 27 -15.00 -15.14 -0.89
CA GLU A 27 -14.89 -16.49 -1.46
C GLU A 27 -14.54 -16.43 -2.96
N GLY A 28 -13.59 -17.28 -3.37
CA GLY A 28 -13.15 -17.38 -4.77
C GLY A 28 -12.20 -16.27 -5.25
N TRP A 29 -11.74 -15.39 -4.35
CA TRP A 29 -10.75 -14.36 -4.67
C TRP A 29 -9.32 -14.87 -4.47
N THR A 30 -8.39 -14.37 -5.29
CA THR A 30 -6.96 -14.54 -5.04
C THR A 30 -6.51 -13.59 -3.92
N LEU A 31 -5.66 -14.07 -3.02
CA LEU A 31 -5.08 -13.26 -1.96
C LEU A 31 -3.57 -13.09 -2.16
N LEU A 32 -3.11 -11.85 -2.21
CA LEU A 32 -1.68 -11.49 -2.14
C LEU A 32 -1.40 -10.70 -0.87
N VAL A 33 -0.41 -11.15 -0.10
CA VAL A 33 0.04 -10.49 1.14
C VAL A 33 1.55 -10.34 1.07
N PRO A 34 2.07 -9.28 0.41
CA PRO A 34 3.50 -9.12 0.18
C PRO A 34 4.25 -8.62 1.42
N ASP A 35 5.51 -9.04 1.55
CA ASP A 35 6.49 -8.39 2.40
C ASP A 35 7.10 -7.19 1.69
N ALA A 36 7.28 -6.09 2.43
CA ALA A 36 8.05 -4.96 1.94
C ALA A 36 9.53 -5.33 1.76
N ARG A 37 10.20 -4.70 0.78
CA ARG A 37 11.59 -5.03 0.42
C ARG A 37 12.65 -4.62 1.45
N PHE A 38 12.41 -3.62 2.29
CA PHE A 38 13.42 -3.11 3.21
C PHE A 38 13.28 -3.72 4.59
N ASP A 39 14.39 -4.14 5.19
CA ASP A 39 14.45 -4.49 6.60
C ASP A 39 14.33 -3.23 7.47
N HIS A 40 13.50 -3.31 8.50
CA HIS A 40 13.41 -2.25 9.50
C HIS A 40 14.42 -2.52 10.63
N PRO A 41 15.20 -1.53 11.10
CA PRO A 41 16.32 -1.74 12.03
C PRO A 41 15.98 -2.49 13.32
N ARG A 42 14.73 -2.34 13.81
CA ARG A 42 14.26 -3.01 15.03
C ARG A 42 13.69 -4.41 14.81
N ARG A 43 12.84 -4.60 13.79
CA ARG A 43 12.14 -5.86 13.49
C ARG A 43 11.33 -5.72 12.20
N GLY A 44 11.09 -6.84 11.52
CA GLY A 44 10.17 -6.91 10.37
C GLY A 44 10.64 -6.06 9.19
N LYS A 45 9.68 -5.64 8.37
CA LYS A 45 9.93 -4.95 7.11
C LYS A 45 9.31 -3.54 7.08
N THR A 46 9.71 -2.74 6.10
CA THR A 46 9.19 -1.37 5.87
C THR A 46 9.13 -1.05 4.38
N TRP A 47 8.12 -0.27 3.96
CA TRP A 47 7.90 0.11 2.56
C TRP A 47 8.76 1.30 2.15
N TRP A 48 9.04 2.18 3.11
CA TRP A 48 10.12 3.15 2.99
C TRP A 48 10.81 3.31 4.34
N ARG A 49 12.08 3.69 4.33
CA ARG A 49 12.85 3.94 5.54
C ARG A 49 12.87 5.43 5.82
N TYR A 50 12.46 5.83 7.02
CA TYR A 50 12.67 7.19 7.48
C TYR A 50 14.17 7.44 7.70
N GLU A 51 14.65 8.63 7.34
CA GLU A 51 16.05 9.01 7.56
C GLU A 51 16.32 9.33 9.04
N ASP A 52 15.31 9.87 9.74
CA ASP A 52 15.35 10.14 11.17
C ASP A 52 14.73 8.98 11.94
N GLU A 53 15.38 8.53 13.03
CA GLU A 53 14.85 7.42 13.86
C GLU A 53 13.56 7.78 14.60
N ASP A 54 13.36 9.07 14.89
CA ASP A 54 12.12 9.61 15.46
C ASP A 54 11.77 10.96 14.81
N PRO A 55 11.27 10.93 13.56
CA PRO A 55 10.85 12.15 12.91
C PRO A 55 9.59 12.66 13.61
N ASP A 56 9.50 13.96 13.84
CA ASP A 56 8.28 14.58 14.33
C ASP A 56 7.11 14.39 13.34
N VAL A 57 5.90 14.74 13.76
CA VAL A 57 4.69 14.56 12.94
C VAL A 57 4.80 15.31 11.60
N THR A 58 5.41 16.50 11.59
CA THR A 58 5.58 17.32 10.37
C THR A 58 6.52 16.66 9.39
N ARG A 59 7.68 16.17 9.86
CA ARG A 59 8.66 15.44 9.05
C ARG A 59 8.12 14.11 8.55
N ARG A 60 7.30 13.42 9.36
CA ARG A 60 6.59 12.21 8.92
C ARG A 60 5.59 12.50 7.81
N LEU A 61 5.02 13.69 7.73
CA LEU A 61 4.10 14.08 6.65
C LEU A 61 4.83 14.44 5.36
N GLN A 62 6.03 15.00 5.44
CA GLN A 62 6.82 15.43 4.28
C GLN A 62 8.04 14.52 4.11
N LEU A 63 7.91 13.52 3.23
CA LEU A 63 9.01 12.61 2.93
C LEU A 63 10.12 13.34 2.16
N SER A 64 11.38 13.01 2.47
CA SER A 64 12.54 13.48 1.74
C SER A 64 12.64 12.81 0.38
N ARG A 65 13.49 13.33 -0.50
CA ARG A 65 13.74 12.72 -1.82
C ARG A 65 14.17 11.25 -1.70
N ARG A 66 14.98 10.92 -0.69
CA ARG A 66 15.46 9.55 -0.48
C ARG A 66 14.34 8.62 -0.01
N GLU A 67 13.50 9.09 0.90
CA GLU A 67 12.31 8.35 1.36
C GLU A 67 11.31 8.13 0.22
N LEU A 68 11.12 9.12 -0.65
CA LEU A 68 10.30 8.99 -1.86
C LEU A 68 10.89 7.98 -2.86
N MET A 69 12.21 7.92 -3.02
CA MET A 69 12.85 6.88 -3.83
C MET A 69 12.61 5.47 -3.27
N ASP A 70 12.58 5.30 -1.95
CA ASP A 70 12.22 4.02 -1.33
C ASP A 70 10.75 3.67 -1.62
N VAL A 71 9.83 4.65 -1.55
CA VAL A 71 8.41 4.46 -1.95
C VAL A 71 8.31 3.96 -3.38
N ASP A 72 8.98 4.64 -4.33
CA ASP A 72 8.94 4.27 -5.75
C ASP A 72 9.52 2.86 -5.99
N SER A 73 10.62 2.55 -5.28
CA SER A 73 11.26 1.23 -5.30
C SER A 73 10.34 0.12 -4.79
N SER A 74 9.49 0.41 -3.81
CA SER A 74 8.46 -0.49 -3.32
C SER A 74 7.24 -0.59 -4.26
N LEU A 75 6.85 0.50 -4.93
CA LEU A 75 5.80 0.46 -5.96
C LEU A 75 6.21 -0.43 -7.13
N SER A 76 7.46 -0.32 -7.63
CA SER A 76 7.96 -1.19 -8.70
C SER A 76 7.99 -2.66 -8.29
N GLN A 77 8.30 -2.96 -7.03
CA GLN A 77 8.23 -4.32 -6.50
C GLN A 77 6.78 -4.86 -6.55
N LEU A 78 5.81 -4.06 -6.10
CA LEU A 78 4.40 -4.43 -6.07
C LEU A 78 3.84 -4.61 -7.48
N GLU A 79 4.18 -3.73 -8.42
CA GLU A 79 3.77 -3.84 -9.81
C GLU A 79 4.27 -5.15 -10.44
N LYS A 80 5.55 -5.46 -10.24
CA LYS A 80 6.14 -6.71 -10.72
C LYS A 80 5.43 -7.93 -10.13
N LEU A 81 5.25 -7.95 -8.81
CA LEU A 81 4.56 -9.06 -8.13
C LEU A 81 3.14 -9.26 -8.67
N ILE A 82 2.38 -8.18 -8.86
CA ILE A 82 1.00 -8.25 -9.35
C ILE A 82 0.98 -8.73 -10.81
N ALA A 83 1.94 -8.31 -11.63
CA ALA A 83 2.05 -8.78 -13.00
C ALA A 83 2.38 -10.28 -13.09
N GLU A 84 3.17 -10.80 -12.15
CA GLU A 84 3.61 -12.20 -12.12
C GLU A 84 2.59 -13.14 -11.46
N GLU A 85 1.92 -12.70 -10.39
CA GLU A 85 1.12 -13.58 -9.53
C GLU A 85 -0.40 -13.31 -9.58
N ALA A 86 -0.85 -12.09 -9.90
CA ALA A 86 -2.27 -11.77 -9.87
C ALA A 86 -2.94 -12.13 -11.22
N PRO A 87 -4.05 -12.87 -11.22
CA PRO A 87 -4.87 -13.03 -12.42
C PRO A 87 -5.33 -11.67 -12.97
N MET A 88 -5.61 -11.57 -14.27
CA MET A 88 -5.98 -10.30 -14.96
C MET A 88 -7.29 -9.62 -14.50
N GLY A 89 -7.97 -10.14 -13.48
CA GLY A 89 -9.21 -9.55 -12.98
C GLY A 89 -9.02 -8.26 -12.17
N PRO A 90 -10.13 -7.74 -11.60
CA PRO A 90 -10.10 -6.51 -10.83
C PRO A 90 -9.36 -6.69 -9.51
N LEU A 91 -8.78 -5.59 -9.02
CA LEU A 91 -7.96 -5.54 -7.84
C LEU A 91 -8.64 -4.72 -6.73
N VAL A 92 -8.62 -5.24 -5.52
CA VAL A 92 -8.80 -4.44 -4.30
C VAL A 92 -7.46 -4.40 -3.60
N VAL A 93 -6.94 -3.19 -3.35
CA VAL A 93 -5.63 -3.01 -2.70
C VAL A 93 -5.82 -2.31 -1.37
N GLY A 94 -5.08 -2.72 -0.37
CA GLY A 94 -5.24 -2.15 0.96
C GLY A 94 -4.06 -2.39 1.87
N GLY A 95 -4.12 -1.79 3.05
CA GLY A 95 -3.10 -2.00 4.05
C GLY A 95 -3.24 -1.15 5.29
N PHE A 96 -2.34 -1.41 6.24
CA PHE A 96 -2.26 -0.72 7.51
C PHE A 96 -1.06 0.23 7.57
N SER A 97 -1.25 1.44 8.12
CA SER A 97 -0.18 2.42 8.31
C SER A 97 0.61 2.66 7.01
N GLN A 98 1.91 2.38 6.93
CA GLN A 98 2.64 2.49 5.66
C GLN A 98 2.01 1.70 4.51
N GLY A 99 1.53 0.47 4.74
CA GLY A 99 0.90 -0.34 3.70
C GLY A 99 -0.39 0.29 3.15
N GLY A 100 -1.15 1.00 3.98
CA GLY A 100 -2.32 1.75 3.54
C GLY A 100 -1.94 2.98 2.70
N ALA A 101 -0.76 3.55 2.92
CA ALA A 101 -0.24 4.65 2.14
C ALA A 101 0.23 4.13 0.77
N MET A 102 0.93 2.99 0.75
CA MET A 102 1.32 2.29 -0.48
C MET A 102 0.10 1.91 -1.33
N ALA A 103 -0.99 1.41 -0.72
CA ALA A 103 -2.22 1.10 -1.43
C ALA A 103 -2.78 2.30 -2.21
N GLN A 104 -2.67 3.51 -1.66
CA GLN A 104 -3.11 4.73 -2.32
C GLN A 104 -2.11 5.16 -3.39
N GLU A 105 -0.81 5.05 -3.13
CA GLU A 105 0.23 5.35 -4.13
C GLU A 105 0.19 4.42 -5.35
N MET A 106 -0.33 3.19 -5.21
CA MET A 106 -0.55 2.30 -6.36
C MET A 106 -1.53 2.85 -7.41
N LEU A 107 -2.35 3.86 -7.08
CA LEU A 107 -3.21 4.54 -8.05
C LEU A 107 -2.41 5.39 -9.05
N GLN A 108 -1.14 5.70 -8.75
CA GLN A 108 -0.23 6.36 -9.68
C GLN A 108 0.28 5.43 -10.79
N LEU A 109 0.14 4.11 -10.61
CA LEU A 109 0.65 3.13 -11.55
C LEU A 109 -0.34 2.88 -12.71
N PRO A 110 0.12 2.38 -13.87
CA PRO A 110 -0.75 1.98 -14.97
C PRO A 110 -1.80 0.92 -14.56
N LEU A 111 -1.49 0.07 -13.58
CA LEU A 111 -2.43 -0.94 -13.08
C LEU A 111 -3.66 -0.35 -12.35
N ALA A 112 -3.71 0.96 -12.10
CA ALA A 112 -4.82 1.65 -11.45
C ALA A 112 -6.18 1.45 -12.14
N ASP A 113 -6.18 1.17 -13.45
CA ASP A 113 -7.41 0.85 -14.19
C ASP A 113 -8.06 -0.44 -13.69
N ARG A 114 -7.24 -1.40 -13.22
CA ARG A 114 -7.72 -2.65 -12.63
C ARG A 114 -8.11 -2.49 -11.17
N ILE A 115 -7.64 -1.46 -10.48
CA ILE A 115 -8.02 -1.19 -9.08
C ILE A 115 -9.46 -0.71 -9.08
N VAL A 116 -10.33 -1.42 -8.36
CA VAL A 116 -11.74 -1.07 -8.17
C VAL A 116 -12.04 -0.55 -6.76
N GLY A 117 -11.16 -0.83 -5.80
CA GLY A 117 -11.32 -0.39 -4.42
C GLY A 117 -10.02 -0.30 -3.63
N ILE A 118 -10.01 0.62 -2.66
CA ILE A 118 -8.94 0.84 -1.68
C ILE A 118 -9.43 0.55 -0.26
N VAL A 119 -8.62 -0.16 0.53
CA VAL A 119 -8.82 -0.34 1.98
C VAL A 119 -7.68 0.35 2.74
N ALA A 120 -7.96 1.50 3.36
CA ALA A 120 -6.99 2.35 4.04
C ALA A 120 -7.19 2.29 5.56
N LEU A 121 -6.26 1.66 6.29
CA LEU A 121 -6.36 1.46 7.74
C LEU A 121 -5.25 2.21 8.48
N GLY A 122 -5.61 3.14 9.38
CA GLY A 122 -4.65 3.84 10.26
C GLY A 122 -3.50 4.50 9.49
N THR A 123 -3.80 5.08 8.33
CA THR A 123 -2.81 5.52 7.35
C THR A 123 -2.94 7.00 7.00
N ARG A 124 -2.03 7.49 6.15
CA ARG A 124 -1.96 8.84 5.60
C ARG A 124 -1.67 8.80 4.10
N LEU A 125 -1.72 9.97 3.46
CA LEU A 125 -1.24 10.16 2.09
C LEU A 125 0.28 10.39 2.07
N VAL A 126 0.94 9.91 1.01
CA VAL A 126 2.35 10.25 0.73
C VAL A 126 2.41 11.49 -0.16
N ARG A 127 1.72 11.47 -1.31
CA ARG A 127 1.73 12.57 -2.28
C ARG A 127 0.31 13.11 -2.54
N PRO A 128 -0.26 13.91 -1.61
CA PRO A 128 -1.68 14.27 -1.65
C PRO A 128 -2.09 15.06 -2.91
N MET A 129 -1.23 15.94 -3.42
CA MET A 129 -1.53 16.72 -4.64
C MET A 129 -1.43 15.87 -5.90
N GLU A 130 -0.43 15.01 -6.01
CA GLU A 130 -0.30 14.09 -7.14
C GLU A 130 -1.46 13.08 -7.14
N LEU A 131 -1.85 12.56 -5.98
CA LEU A 131 -3.00 11.67 -5.88
C LEU A 131 -4.29 12.38 -6.28
N ARG A 132 -4.49 13.64 -5.86
CA ARG A 132 -5.66 14.43 -6.26
C ARG A 132 -5.75 14.54 -7.78
N LEU A 133 -4.67 14.95 -8.45
CA LEU A 133 -4.65 15.08 -9.90
C LEU A 133 -4.92 13.74 -10.57
N ARG A 134 -4.29 12.67 -10.09
CA ARG A 134 -4.50 11.32 -10.62
C ARG A 134 -5.96 10.85 -10.50
N LEU A 135 -6.62 11.16 -9.39
CA LEU A 135 -8.03 10.81 -9.17
C LEU A 135 -8.99 11.57 -10.10
N GLU A 136 -8.60 12.71 -10.66
CA GLU A 136 -9.39 13.44 -11.66
C GLU A 136 -9.37 12.73 -13.03
N GLU A 137 -8.36 11.89 -13.29
CA GLU A 137 -8.19 11.13 -14.54
C GLU A 137 -8.79 9.72 -14.47
N LEU A 138 -8.87 9.14 -13.27
CA LEU A 138 -9.33 7.76 -13.07
C LEU A 138 -10.86 7.69 -12.97
N ASP A 139 -11.41 6.55 -13.40
CA ASP A 139 -12.78 6.18 -13.07
C ASP A 139 -13.00 6.16 -11.54
N LYS A 140 -14.22 6.46 -11.10
CA LYS A 140 -14.60 6.46 -9.68
C LYS A 140 -14.28 5.10 -9.03
N LYS A 141 -13.44 5.13 -8.01
CA LYS A 141 -13.07 3.95 -7.20
C LYS A 141 -13.84 3.92 -5.88
N ARG A 142 -13.95 2.74 -5.26
CA ARG A 142 -14.50 2.60 -3.90
C ARG A 142 -13.39 2.78 -2.85
N MET A 143 -13.72 3.37 -1.72
CA MET A 143 -12.77 3.50 -0.61
C MET A 143 -13.44 3.12 0.71
N PHE A 144 -12.74 2.30 1.48
CA PHE A 144 -13.00 2.10 2.90
C PHE A 144 -11.82 2.69 3.68
N TRP A 145 -12.09 3.70 4.50
CA TRP A 145 -11.08 4.35 5.34
C TRP A 145 -11.45 4.19 6.81
N MET A 146 -10.56 3.58 7.59
CA MET A 146 -10.64 3.51 9.04
C MET A 146 -9.46 4.22 9.69
N HIS A 147 -9.72 5.08 10.67
CA HIS A 147 -8.68 5.72 11.49
C HIS A 147 -9.08 5.62 12.97
N GLY A 148 -8.09 5.37 13.84
CA GLY A 148 -8.31 5.41 15.29
C GLY A 148 -8.56 6.85 15.76
N VAL A 149 -9.30 6.99 16.86
CA VAL A 149 -9.56 8.29 17.52
C VAL A 149 -8.44 8.59 18.51
#